data_AF-A0AAE1BI67-F1
#
_entry.id   AF-A0AAE1BI67-F1
#
_cell.length_a   1.000
_cell.length_b   1.000
_cell.length_c   1.000
_cell.angle_alpha   90.00
_cell.angle_beta   90.00
_cell.angle_gamma   90.00
#
_symmetry.space_group_name_H-M   'P 1'
#
loop_
_entity.id
_entity.type
_entity.pdbx_description
1 polymer ?
#
loop_
_entity_poly.entity_id
_entity_poly.type
_entity_poly.pdbx_seq_one_letter_code
_entity_poly.pdbx_strand_id
1 'polypeptide(L)'
;HPPPPTVFKERPPTPPSTASLVQEDTGSYLQGVVRLIKNPGYVLLLLSYGINVGAFYAISTLLNQVILKHFPGETENAGRIGLLIVLAGMLGSVVCGVILDKTAKFKMVTLVVYVLSMVFMLGYTFVFHLETLWMVFVMAALLGFFMTGYLPVGFEFAAELTYPEAEGTSSGLLNASAQFFGIFCTMADGQLLNSFGDMAANLLLVVVLFVGAIMTACIKENLRRQAALRKPAAVLEKEGGQQV
;
A
#
# COMPACT_ATOMS: atom_id res chain seq x y z
N HIS A 1 5.62 52.93 -5.04
CA HIS A 1 5.63 51.47 -4.92
C HIS A 1 5.33 51.07 -3.48
N PRO A 2 4.16 50.48 -3.18
CA PRO A 2 3.94 49.87 -1.86
C PRO A 2 4.66 48.51 -1.79
N PRO A 3 5.09 48.04 -0.60
CA PRO A 3 5.70 46.72 -0.44
C PRO A 3 4.67 45.60 -0.67
N PRO A 4 5.08 44.40 -1.10
CA PRO A 4 4.16 43.29 -1.36
C PRO A 4 3.53 42.76 -0.07
N PRO A 5 2.28 42.25 -0.12
CA PRO A 5 1.62 41.71 1.05
C PRO A 5 2.24 40.35 1.42
N THR A 6 2.77 40.26 2.63
CA THR A 6 3.23 39.03 3.29
C THR A 6 2.03 38.15 3.64
N VAL A 7 1.46 37.47 2.64
CA VAL A 7 0.39 36.46 2.82
C VAL A 7 1.03 35.08 2.95
N PHE A 8 1.83 34.90 4.00
CA PHE A 8 2.12 33.57 4.55
C PHE A 8 2.07 33.70 6.07
N LYS A 9 0.87 33.51 6.61
CA LYS A 9 0.65 33.39 8.05
C LYS A 9 0.99 31.94 8.41
N GLU A 10 2.20 31.76 8.91
CA GLU A 10 2.90 30.47 8.88
C GLU A 10 2.41 29.42 9.90
N ARG A 11 1.53 29.75 10.87
CA ARG A 11 1.06 28.75 11.87
C ARG A 11 -0.33 29.10 12.43
N PRO A 12 -1.27 28.14 12.54
CA PRO A 12 -2.45 28.33 13.37
C PRO A 12 -2.03 28.44 14.85
N PRO A 13 -2.57 29.39 15.62
CA PRO A 13 -2.18 29.67 17.02
C PRO A 13 -2.66 28.62 18.03
N THR A 14 -3.23 27.50 17.58
CA THR A 14 -3.63 26.38 18.45
C THR A 14 -3.15 25.06 17.81
N PRO A 15 -2.42 24.21 18.56
CA PRO A 15 -1.92 22.93 18.04
C PRO A 15 -3.11 21.96 17.80
N PRO A 16 -3.15 21.17 16.71
CA PRO A 16 -4.35 20.40 16.35
C PRO A 16 -4.63 19.21 17.27
N SER A 17 -3.67 18.73 18.06
CA SER A 17 -3.89 17.72 19.10
C SER A 17 -2.61 17.51 19.90
N THR A 18 -2.73 16.95 21.11
CA THR A 18 -1.61 16.46 21.93
C THR A 18 -0.69 15.48 21.20
N ALA A 19 -1.16 14.83 20.13
CA ALA A 19 -0.33 13.97 19.28
C ALA A 19 0.74 14.76 18.50
N SER A 20 0.47 16.01 18.13
CA SER A 20 1.42 16.88 17.42
C SER A 20 2.57 17.35 18.33
N LEU A 21 2.31 17.53 19.62
CA LEU A 21 3.34 17.94 20.61
C LEU A 21 4.33 16.81 20.93
N VAL A 22 3.88 15.55 20.91
CA VAL A 22 4.76 14.37 21.06
C VAL A 22 5.61 14.16 19.80
N GLN A 23 5.11 14.56 18.64
CA GLN A 23 5.78 14.40 17.35
C GLN A 23 7.00 15.31 17.20
N GLU A 24 6.96 16.55 17.74
CA GLU A 24 8.10 17.47 17.75
C GLU A 24 9.28 16.99 18.63
N ASP A 25 9.06 16.08 19.57
CA ASP A 25 10.09 15.60 20.52
C ASP A 25 10.80 14.31 20.07
N THR A 26 10.55 13.84 18.83
CA THR A 26 11.06 12.55 18.31
C THR A 26 12.50 12.57 17.78
N GLY A 27 13.39 13.36 18.38
CA GLY A 27 14.84 13.30 18.12
C GLY A 27 15.26 13.51 16.64
N SER A 28 16.49 13.12 16.29
CA SER A 28 17.02 13.25 14.92
C SER A 28 16.30 12.30 13.95
N TYR A 29 15.99 12.74 12.73
CA TYR A 29 15.37 11.93 11.66
C TYR A 29 15.99 10.53 11.51
N LEU A 30 17.32 10.43 11.57
CA LEU A 30 18.04 9.15 11.47
C LEU A 30 17.73 8.20 12.64
N GLN A 31 17.52 8.74 13.84
CA GLN A 31 17.13 7.94 15.00
C GLN A 31 15.71 7.38 14.82
N GLY A 32 14.80 8.16 14.25
CA GLY A 32 13.47 7.69 13.85
C GLY A 32 13.56 6.51 12.87
N VAL A 33 14.32 6.67 11.78
CA VAL A 33 14.55 5.59 10.79
C VAL A 33 15.08 4.31 11.46
N VAL A 34 16.07 4.43 12.35
CA VAL A 34 16.62 3.26 13.07
C VAL A 34 15.57 2.58 13.96
N ARG A 35 14.70 3.34 14.62
CA ARG A 35 13.61 2.77 15.44
C ARG A 35 12.57 2.04 14.60
N LEU A 36 12.22 2.60 13.45
CA LEU A 36 11.33 1.99 12.47
C LEU A 36 11.88 0.65 11.96
N ILE A 37 13.15 0.61 11.53
CA ILE A 37 13.79 -0.62 11.03
C ILE A 37 13.98 -1.67 12.14
N LYS A 38 14.07 -1.26 13.41
CA LYS A 38 14.10 -2.20 14.55
C LYS A 38 12.72 -2.74 14.92
N ASN A 39 11.63 -2.20 14.38
CA ASN A 39 10.28 -2.69 14.65
C ASN A 39 9.93 -3.86 13.69
N PRO A 40 9.86 -5.11 14.17
CA PRO A 40 9.66 -6.27 13.30
C PRO A 40 8.31 -6.26 12.57
N GLY A 41 7.26 -5.72 13.20
CA GLY A 41 5.95 -5.60 12.54
C GLY A 41 5.98 -4.62 11.38
N TYR A 42 6.67 -3.49 11.58
CA TYR A 42 6.86 -2.49 10.53
C TYR A 42 7.76 -3.00 9.40
N VAL A 43 8.84 -3.72 9.69
CA VAL A 43 9.72 -4.29 8.65
C VAL A 43 8.98 -5.32 7.80
N LEU A 44 8.16 -6.18 8.42
CA LEU A 44 7.33 -7.12 7.67
C LEU A 44 6.35 -6.39 6.74
N LEU A 45 5.69 -5.33 7.23
CA LEU A 45 4.82 -4.49 6.42
C LEU A 45 5.59 -3.77 5.31
N LEU A 46 6.77 -3.24 5.61
CA LEU A 46 7.64 -2.53 4.68
C LEU A 46 8.00 -3.42 3.47
N LEU A 47 8.36 -4.66 3.75
CA LEU A 47 8.73 -5.63 2.73
C LEU A 47 7.50 -6.14 1.96
N SER A 48 6.42 -6.53 2.64
CA SER A 48 5.21 -6.99 1.94
C SER A 48 4.58 -5.88 1.10
N TYR A 49 4.58 -4.63 1.60
CA TYR A 49 4.12 -3.48 0.85
C TYR A 49 4.98 -3.22 -0.39
N GLY A 50 6.30 -3.23 -0.22
CA GLY A 50 7.22 -3.08 -1.34
C GLY A 50 6.98 -4.12 -2.42
N ILE A 51 6.81 -5.38 -2.03
CA ILE A 51 6.49 -6.49 -2.94
C ILE A 51 5.20 -6.25 -3.71
N ASN A 52 4.10 -5.88 -3.03
CA ASN A 52 2.81 -5.70 -3.68
C ASN A 52 2.84 -4.54 -4.69
N VAL A 53 3.33 -3.38 -4.27
CA VAL A 53 3.44 -2.19 -5.12
C VAL A 53 4.45 -2.42 -6.24
N GLY A 54 5.55 -3.10 -5.96
CA GLY A 54 6.56 -3.43 -6.96
C GLY A 54 6.02 -4.37 -8.05
N ALA A 55 5.21 -5.37 -7.67
CA ALA A 55 4.49 -6.21 -8.64
C ALA A 55 3.50 -5.40 -9.47
N PHE A 56 2.76 -4.47 -8.85
CA PHE A 56 1.86 -3.57 -9.55
C PHE A 56 2.58 -2.69 -10.60
N TYR A 57 3.78 -2.21 -10.29
CA TYR A 57 4.61 -1.46 -11.23
C TYR A 57 5.09 -2.33 -12.39
N ALA A 58 5.50 -3.56 -12.13
CA ALA A 58 5.90 -4.50 -13.18
C ALA A 58 4.74 -4.76 -14.16
N ILE A 59 3.56 -5.08 -13.63
CA ILE A 59 2.34 -5.30 -14.43
C ILE A 59 2.03 -4.06 -15.27
N SER A 60 2.01 -2.87 -14.65
CA SER A 60 1.69 -1.62 -15.34
C SER A 60 2.68 -1.30 -16.46
N THR A 61 3.97 -1.59 -16.24
CA THR A 61 5.04 -1.34 -17.21
C THR A 61 4.99 -2.31 -18.40
N LEU A 62 4.73 -3.60 -18.12
CA LEU A 62 4.78 -4.66 -19.12
C LEU A 62 3.41 -4.96 -19.75
N LEU A 63 2.34 -4.34 -19.25
CA LEU A 63 0.95 -4.49 -19.71
C LEU A 63 0.83 -4.46 -21.23
N ASN A 64 1.38 -3.42 -21.86
CA ASN A 64 1.28 -3.23 -23.30
C ASN A 64 1.97 -4.37 -24.07
N GLN A 65 3.13 -4.84 -23.59
CA GLN A 65 3.85 -5.93 -24.23
C GLN A 65 3.07 -7.24 -24.15
N VAL A 66 2.49 -7.55 -22.99
CA VAL A 66 1.69 -8.78 -22.78
C VAL A 66 0.41 -8.76 -23.63
N ILE A 67 -0.27 -7.62 -23.70
CA ILE A 67 -1.50 -7.49 -24.50
C ILE A 67 -1.19 -7.63 -25.98
N LEU A 68 -0.20 -6.93 -26.51
CA LEU A 68 0.14 -6.99 -27.94
C LEU A 68 0.65 -8.36 -28.38
N LYS A 69 1.23 -9.13 -27.45
CA LYS A 69 1.63 -10.51 -27.71
C LYS A 69 0.43 -11.43 -27.96
N HIS A 70 -0.68 -11.26 -27.23
CA HIS A 70 -1.89 -12.08 -27.38
C HIS A 70 -2.89 -11.51 -28.38
N PHE A 71 -2.94 -10.19 -28.49
CA PHE A 71 -3.87 -9.45 -29.33
C PHE A 71 -3.10 -8.48 -30.23
N PRO A 72 -2.53 -8.97 -31.35
CA PRO A 72 -1.77 -8.14 -32.27
C PRO A 72 -2.63 -7.01 -32.85
N GLY A 73 -2.14 -5.77 -32.77
CA GLY A 73 -2.84 -4.58 -33.28
C GLY A 73 -3.76 -3.88 -32.27
N GLU A 74 -3.96 -4.45 -31.08
CA GLU A 74 -4.86 -3.91 -30.05
C GLU A 74 -4.17 -2.89 -29.10
N THR A 75 -3.33 -2.01 -29.65
CA THR A 75 -2.61 -0.97 -28.87
C THR A 75 -3.57 -0.02 -28.15
N GLU A 76 -4.68 0.35 -28.80
CA GLU A 76 -5.71 1.21 -28.22
C GLU A 76 -6.38 0.54 -27.01
N ASN A 77 -6.74 -0.74 -27.15
CA ASN A 77 -7.34 -1.50 -26.06
C ASN A 77 -6.34 -1.76 -24.92
N ALA A 78 -5.05 -1.92 -25.20
CA ALA A 78 -4.01 -1.95 -24.16
C ALA A 78 -3.98 -0.66 -23.33
N GLY A 79 -4.06 0.50 -23.99
CA GLY A 79 -4.17 1.80 -23.32
C GLY A 79 -5.45 1.93 -22.48
N ARG A 80 -6.60 1.47 -23.01
CA ARG A 80 -7.88 1.47 -22.30
C ARG A 80 -7.87 0.55 -21.07
N ILE A 81 -7.23 -0.61 -21.16
CA ILE A 81 -7.03 -1.52 -20.01
C ILE A 81 -6.17 -0.82 -18.94
N GLY A 82 -5.08 -0.17 -19.33
CA GLY A 82 -4.25 0.61 -18.41
C GLY A 82 -5.04 1.72 -17.71
N LEU A 83 -5.86 2.47 -18.46
CA LEU A 83 -6.75 3.48 -17.89
C LEU A 83 -7.76 2.87 -16.91
N LEU A 84 -8.35 1.72 -17.27
CA LEU A 84 -9.31 1.02 -16.42
C LEU A 84 -8.68 0.55 -15.11
N ILE A 85 -7.45 0.03 -15.15
CA ILE A 85 -6.67 -0.34 -13.94
C ILE A 85 -6.54 0.86 -13.00
N VAL A 86 -6.19 2.03 -13.54
CA VAL A 86 -6.03 3.26 -12.74
C VAL A 86 -7.37 3.70 -12.14
N LEU A 87 -8.44 3.78 -12.94
CA LEU A 87 -9.76 4.21 -12.46
C LEU A 87 -10.34 3.25 -11.42
N ALA A 88 -10.25 1.94 -11.68
CA ALA A 88 -10.66 0.92 -10.71
C ALA A 88 -9.81 1.00 -9.45
N GLY A 89 -8.51 1.27 -9.59
CA GLY A 89 -7.59 1.47 -8.48
C GLY A 89 -7.93 2.67 -7.60
N MET A 90 -8.30 3.80 -8.20
CA MET A 90 -8.78 4.98 -7.46
C MET A 90 -10.03 4.66 -6.63
N LEU A 91 -10.99 3.95 -7.23
CA LEU A 91 -12.18 3.48 -6.50
C LEU A 91 -11.80 2.51 -5.39
N GLY A 92 -10.87 1.60 -5.64
CA GLY A 92 -10.33 0.66 -4.67
C GLY A 92 -9.71 1.34 -3.45
N SER A 93 -8.91 2.39 -3.68
CA SER A 93 -8.33 3.21 -2.61
C SER A 93 -9.37 3.85 -1.72
N VAL A 94 -10.42 4.44 -2.31
CA VAL A 94 -11.50 5.06 -1.54
C VAL A 94 -12.27 4.02 -0.75
N VAL A 95 -12.67 2.92 -1.39
CA VAL A 95 -13.47 1.87 -0.73
C VAL A 95 -12.67 1.21 0.40
N CYS A 96 -11.41 0.82 0.13
CA CYS A 96 -10.57 0.17 1.13
C CYS A 96 -10.24 1.12 2.30
N GLY A 97 -9.97 2.40 2.03
CA GLY A 97 -9.78 3.42 3.07
C GLY A 97 -11.02 3.58 3.94
N VAL A 98 -12.21 3.72 3.35
CA VAL A 98 -13.47 3.84 4.12
C VAL A 98 -13.77 2.58 4.93
N ILE A 99 -13.50 1.39 4.39
CA ILE A 99 -13.64 0.12 5.14
C ILE A 99 -12.67 0.10 6.32
N LEU A 100 -11.43 0.55 6.11
CA LEU A 100 -10.41 0.59 7.13
C LEU A 100 -10.77 1.56 8.26
N ASP A 101 -11.19 2.77 7.92
CA ASP A 101 -11.68 3.80 8.84
C ASP A 101 -12.83 3.28 9.73
N LYS A 102 -13.80 2.58 9.12
CA LYS A 102 -14.97 2.07 9.84
C LYS A 102 -14.69 0.84 10.69
N THR A 103 -13.84 -0.06 10.21
CA THR A 103 -13.58 -1.33 10.90
C THR A 103 -12.49 -1.19 11.95
N ALA A 104 -11.54 -0.27 11.75
CA ALA A 104 -10.32 -0.11 12.54
C ALA A 104 -9.52 -1.42 12.73
N LYS A 105 -9.73 -2.40 11.82
CA LYS A 105 -9.09 -3.73 11.82
C LYS A 105 -7.95 -3.77 10.80
N PHE A 106 -6.91 -2.98 11.05
CA PHE A 106 -5.82 -2.75 10.10
C PHE A 106 -5.22 -4.03 9.54
N LYS A 107 -4.73 -4.93 10.40
CA LYS A 107 -4.10 -6.18 9.93
C LYS A 107 -5.02 -7.00 9.05
N MET A 108 -6.29 -7.19 9.47
CA MET A 108 -7.22 -8.05 8.75
C MET A 108 -7.60 -7.47 7.39
N VAL A 109 -7.87 -6.17 7.32
CA VAL A 109 -8.18 -5.50 6.05
C VAL A 109 -6.96 -5.54 5.12
N THR A 110 -5.76 -5.24 5.63
CA THR A 110 -4.51 -5.35 4.88
C THR A 110 -4.33 -6.77 4.31
N LEU A 111 -4.52 -7.80 5.14
CA LEU A 111 -4.36 -9.19 4.72
C LEU A 111 -5.38 -9.61 3.66
N VAL A 112 -6.66 -9.25 3.84
CA VAL A 112 -7.73 -9.60 2.88
C VAL A 112 -7.48 -8.93 1.53
N VAL A 113 -7.19 -7.63 1.52
CA VAL A 113 -6.89 -6.90 0.28
C VAL A 113 -5.66 -7.48 -0.41
N TYR A 114 -4.62 -7.83 0.36
CA TYR A 114 -3.42 -8.46 -0.18
C TYR A 114 -3.72 -9.82 -0.83
N VAL A 115 -4.45 -10.70 -0.14
CA VAL A 115 -4.80 -12.03 -0.66
C VAL A 115 -5.68 -11.90 -1.91
N LEU A 116 -6.62 -10.95 -1.94
CA LEU A 116 -7.42 -10.68 -3.13
C LEU A 116 -6.54 -10.20 -4.29
N SER A 117 -5.57 -9.31 -4.07
CA SER A 117 -4.60 -8.93 -5.10
C SER A 117 -3.83 -10.12 -5.66
N MET A 118 -3.42 -11.07 -4.82
CA MET A 118 -2.76 -12.30 -5.26
C MET A 118 -3.70 -13.19 -6.09
N VAL A 119 -4.94 -13.40 -5.63
CA VAL A 119 -5.94 -14.20 -6.35
C VAL A 119 -6.27 -13.61 -7.71
N PHE A 120 -6.46 -12.29 -7.79
CA PHE A 120 -6.70 -11.61 -9.06
C PHE A 120 -5.47 -11.58 -9.96
N MET A 121 -4.25 -11.58 -9.40
CA MET A 121 -3.03 -11.74 -10.20
C MET A 121 -2.96 -13.13 -10.84
N LEU A 122 -3.35 -14.17 -10.08
CA LEU A 122 -3.46 -15.52 -10.62
C LEU A 122 -4.53 -15.60 -11.71
N GLY A 123 -5.71 -15.01 -11.48
CA GLY A 123 -6.77 -14.91 -12.49
C GLY A 123 -6.34 -14.16 -13.75
N TYR A 124 -5.64 -13.03 -13.58
CA TYR A 124 -5.05 -12.25 -14.67
C TYR A 124 -4.00 -13.04 -15.45
N THR A 125 -3.27 -13.96 -14.82
CA THR A 125 -2.33 -14.85 -15.51
C THR A 125 -3.06 -15.80 -16.46
N PHE A 126 -4.13 -16.44 -15.99
CA PHE A 126 -4.84 -17.46 -16.77
C PHE A 126 -5.81 -16.88 -17.80
N VAL A 127 -6.28 -15.64 -17.63
CA VAL A 127 -7.25 -15.04 -18.55
C VAL A 127 -6.70 -14.88 -19.97
N PHE A 128 -5.38 -14.75 -20.13
CA PHE A 128 -4.73 -14.69 -21.45
C PHE A 128 -4.83 -16.01 -22.23
N HIS A 129 -4.96 -17.15 -21.55
CA HIS A 129 -5.15 -18.46 -22.21
C HIS A 129 -6.56 -18.61 -22.82
N LEU A 130 -7.52 -17.79 -22.38
CA LEU A 130 -8.89 -17.80 -22.90
C LEU A 130 -9.03 -16.94 -24.16
N GLU A 131 -7.98 -16.18 -24.55
CA GLU A 131 -7.94 -15.29 -25.71
C GLU A 131 -9.18 -14.38 -25.85
N THR A 132 -9.82 -14.06 -24.73
CA THR A 132 -11.06 -13.28 -24.68
C THR A 132 -10.78 -11.91 -24.07
N LEU A 133 -10.65 -10.90 -24.93
CA LEU A 133 -10.24 -9.54 -24.56
C LEU A 133 -11.14 -8.93 -23.47
N TRP A 134 -12.46 -9.11 -23.52
CA TRP A 134 -13.37 -8.60 -22.48
C TRP A 134 -13.06 -9.14 -21.08
N MET A 135 -12.64 -10.40 -20.97
CA MET A 135 -12.27 -10.98 -19.67
C MET A 135 -10.98 -10.36 -19.12
N VAL A 136 -10.05 -9.97 -19.99
CA VAL A 136 -8.84 -9.24 -19.60
C VAL A 136 -9.21 -7.90 -18.97
N PHE A 137 -10.18 -7.17 -19.54
CA PHE A 137 -10.67 -5.91 -18.97
C PHE A 137 -11.20 -6.10 -17.54
N VAL A 138 -12.04 -7.12 -17.32
CA VAL A 138 -12.61 -7.41 -16.00
C VAL A 138 -11.53 -7.78 -14.98
N MET A 139 -10.62 -8.69 -15.35
CA MET A 139 -9.54 -9.13 -14.45
C MET A 139 -8.55 -8.01 -14.14
N ALA A 140 -8.20 -7.19 -15.14
CA ALA A 140 -7.34 -6.03 -14.96
C ALA A 140 -7.98 -4.98 -14.03
N ALA A 141 -9.29 -4.72 -14.18
CA ALA A 141 -10.01 -3.81 -13.30
C ALA A 141 -10.00 -4.29 -11.84
N LEU A 142 -10.29 -5.58 -11.62
CA LEU A 142 -10.29 -6.17 -10.28
C LEU A 142 -8.89 -6.16 -9.66
N LEU A 143 -7.87 -6.54 -10.44
CA LEU A 143 -6.47 -6.50 -10.02
C LEU A 143 -6.05 -5.07 -9.63
N GLY A 144 -6.37 -4.08 -10.47
CA GLY A 144 -6.11 -2.67 -10.21
C GLY A 144 -6.81 -2.15 -8.96
N PHE A 145 -8.08 -2.52 -8.76
CA PHE A 145 -8.87 -2.17 -7.57
C PHE A 145 -8.18 -2.63 -6.28
N PHE A 146 -7.79 -3.91 -6.18
CA PHE A 146 -7.21 -4.44 -4.95
C PHE A 146 -5.74 -4.05 -4.77
N MET A 147 -4.91 -4.03 -5.83
CA MET A 147 -3.51 -3.61 -5.71
C MET A 147 -3.37 -2.13 -5.39
N THR A 148 -4.16 -1.26 -6.03
CA THR A 148 -4.12 0.17 -5.71
C THR A 148 -4.81 0.44 -4.37
N GLY A 149 -5.91 -0.25 -4.08
CA GLY A 149 -6.61 -0.16 -2.79
C GLY A 149 -5.76 -0.56 -1.59
N TYR A 150 -4.73 -1.38 -1.82
CA TYR A 150 -3.75 -1.75 -0.80
C TYR A 150 -2.84 -0.59 -0.38
N LEU A 151 -2.58 0.40 -1.25
CA LEU A 151 -1.68 1.53 -0.95
C LEU A 151 -2.13 2.34 0.28
N PRO A 152 -3.35 2.92 0.31
CA PRO A 152 -3.80 3.69 1.48
C PRO A 152 -3.89 2.82 2.74
N VAL A 153 -4.32 1.56 2.59
CA VAL A 153 -4.39 0.59 3.70
C VAL A 153 -3.01 0.34 4.30
N GLY A 154 -1.97 0.24 3.47
CA GLY A 154 -0.59 0.08 3.90
C GLY A 154 -0.05 1.31 4.63
N PHE A 155 -0.34 2.52 4.14
CA PHE A 155 0.07 3.75 4.83
C PHE A 155 -0.59 3.91 6.19
N GLU A 156 -1.89 3.66 6.29
CA GLU A 156 -2.61 3.71 7.56
C GLU A 156 -2.12 2.65 8.54
N PHE A 157 -1.90 1.42 8.07
CA PHE A 157 -1.39 0.36 8.95
C PHE A 157 0.04 0.65 9.42
N ALA A 158 0.86 1.26 8.57
CA ALA A 158 2.19 1.71 8.96
C ALA A 158 2.13 2.80 10.03
N ALA A 159 1.30 3.82 9.85
CA ALA A 159 1.10 4.87 10.86
C ALA A 159 0.66 4.29 12.21
N GLU A 160 -0.22 3.28 12.20
CA GLU A 160 -0.66 2.56 13.40
C GLU A 160 0.47 1.77 14.09
N LEU A 161 1.31 1.07 13.32
CA LEU A 161 2.43 0.27 13.84
C LEU A 161 3.60 1.13 14.34
N THR A 162 3.77 2.32 13.79
CA THR A 162 4.92 3.19 14.05
C THR A 162 4.63 4.29 15.05
N TYR A 163 3.39 4.46 15.51
CA TYR A 163 3.04 5.44 16.53
C TYR A 163 3.94 5.31 17.79
N PRO A 164 4.49 6.43 18.34
CA PRO A 164 4.27 7.84 17.99
C PRO A 164 5.34 8.45 17.04
N GLU A 165 5.98 7.67 16.18
CA GLU A 165 6.97 8.18 15.22
C GLU A 165 6.32 9.05 14.12
N ALA A 166 7.10 9.93 13.50
CA ALA A 166 6.64 10.81 12.44
C ALA A 166 6.12 10.02 11.21
N GLU A 167 4.86 10.27 10.81
CA GLU A 167 4.21 9.57 9.68
C GLU A 167 4.95 9.78 8.36
N GLY A 168 5.61 10.93 8.18
CA GLY A 168 6.44 11.23 7.02
C GLY A 168 7.64 10.28 6.87
N THR A 169 8.31 9.91 7.96
CA THR A 169 9.45 8.98 7.93
C THR A 169 8.99 7.56 7.57
N SER A 170 7.87 7.12 8.15
CA SER A 170 7.25 5.81 7.88
C SER A 170 6.82 5.70 6.41
N SER A 171 6.01 6.65 5.95
CA SER A 171 5.52 6.67 4.56
C SER A 171 6.66 6.84 3.55
N GLY A 172 7.71 7.59 3.89
CA GLY A 172 8.92 7.74 3.07
C GLY A 172 9.65 6.41 2.86
N LEU A 173 9.84 5.64 3.95
CA LEU A 173 10.44 4.30 3.87
C LEU A 173 9.59 3.32 3.06
N LEU A 174 8.26 3.34 3.22
CA LEU A 174 7.34 2.53 2.40
C LEU A 174 7.48 2.81 0.90
N ASN A 175 7.54 4.09 0.52
CA ASN A 175 7.76 4.48 -0.87
C ASN A 175 9.15 4.05 -1.38
N ALA A 176 10.19 4.18 -0.56
CA ALA A 176 11.53 3.69 -0.91
C ALA A 176 11.54 2.17 -1.15
N SER A 177 10.85 1.41 -0.29
CA SER A 177 10.65 -0.04 -0.46
C SER A 177 9.91 -0.35 -1.76
N ALA A 178 8.80 0.34 -2.04
CA ALA A 178 8.05 0.18 -3.29
C ALA A 178 8.89 0.43 -4.53
N GLN A 179 9.75 1.46 -4.53
CA GLN A 179 10.65 1.70 -5.66
C GLN A 179 11.72 0.62 -5.80
N PHE A 180 12.32 0.18 -4.68
CA PHE A 180 13.32 -0.89 -4.70
C PHE A 180 12.76 -2.19 -5.28
N PHE A 181 11.63 -2.65 -4.76
CA PHE A 181 10.96 -3.85 -5.27
C PHE A 181 10.37 -3.63 -6.66
N GLY A 182 9.90 -2.43 -7.00
CA GLY A 182 9.42 -2.08 -8.33
C GLY A 182 10.50 -2.24 -9.40
N ILE A 183 11.71 -1.75 -9.15
CA ILE A 183 12.85 -1.95 -10.06
C ILE A 183 13.14 -3.44 -10.21
N PHE A 184 13.28 -4.16 -9.09
CA PHE A 184 13.62 -5.59 -9.11
C PHE A 184 12.56 -6.44 -9.82
N CYS A 185 11.29 -6.29 -9.44
CA CYS A 185 10.17 -6.99 -10.06
C CYS A 185 10.05 -6.67 -11.54
N THR A 186 10.11 -5.39 -11.93
CA THR A 186 9.98 -5.00 -13.35
C THR A 186 11.13 -5.56 -14.20
N MET A 187 12.36 -5.54 -13.69
CA MET A 187 13.51 -6.12 -14.40
C MET A 187 13.44 -7.64 -14.50
N ALA A 188 13.07 -8.33 -13.41
CA ALA A 188 12.95 -9.78 -13.39
C ALA A 188 11.79 -10.26 -14.28
N ASP A 189 10.64 -9.61 -14.18
CA ASP A 189 9.43 -9.89 -14.95
C ASP A 189 9.66 -9.63 -16.44
N GLY A 190 10.33 -8.52 -16.79
CA GLY A 190 10.70 -8.21 -18.18
C GLY A 190 11.67 -9.23 -18.79
N GLN A 191 12.64 -9.73 -18.01
CA GLN A 191 13.54 -10.78 -18.49
C GLN A 191 12.79 -12.10 -18.72
N LEU A 192 11.94 -12.50 -17.77
CA LEU A 192 11.13 -13.71 -17.89
C LEU A 192 10.14 -13.60 -19.06
N LEU A 193 9.52 -12.45 -19.25
CA LEU A 193 8.60 -12.21 -20.37
C LEU A 193 9.29 -12.45 -21.71
N ASN A 194 10.52 -11.96 -21.87
CA ASN A 194 11.28 -12.10 -23.11
C ASN A 194 11.82 -13.51 -23.34
N SER A 195 12.20 -14.24 -22.29
CA SER A 195 12.82 -15.58 -22.42
C SER A 195 11.83 -16.74 -22.35
N PHE A 196 10.84 -16.67 -21.46
CA PHE A 196 9.92 -17.77 -21.14
C PHE A 196 8.44 -17.42 -21.38
N GLY A 197 8.15 -16.16 -21.69
CA GLY A 197 6.79 -15.69 -21.93
C GLY A 197 6.09 -15.14 -20.69
N ASP A 198 4.88 -14.64 -20.90
CA ASP A 198 4.04 -13.93 -19.93
C ASP A 198 3.53 -14.85 -18.82
N MET A 199 3.27 -16.13 -19.09
CA MET A 199 2.84 -17.07 -18.07
C MET A 199 3.90 -17.25 -16.98
N ALA A 200 5.17 -17.42 -17.38
CA ALA A 200 6.28 -17.55 -16.45
C ALA A 200 6.51 -16.25 -15.66
N ALA A 201 6.47 -15.11 -16.37
CA ALA A 201 6.60 -13.77 -15.79
C ALA A 201 5.51 -13.53 -14.72
N ASN A 202 4.24 -13.68 -15.10
CA ASN A 202 3.12 -13.50 -14.20
C ASN A 202 3.11 -14.50 -13.02
N LEU A 203 3.52 -15.75 -13.23
CA LEU A 203 3.66 -16.73 -12.14
C LEU A 203 4.76 -16.34 -11.14
N LEU A 204 5.86 -15.74 -11.58
CA LEU A 204 6.86 -15.18 -10.66
C LEU A 204 6.22 -14.12 -9.76
N LEU A 205 5.42 -13.21 -10.33
CA LEU A 205 4.72 -12.20 -9.56
C LEU A 205 3.70 -12.81 -8.58
N VAL A 206 2.99 -13.87 -8.96
CA VAL A 206 2.12 -14.61 -8.02
C VAL A 206 2.92 -15.20 -6.85
N VAL A 207 4.07 -15.83 -7.12
CA VAL A 207 4.94 -16.41 -6.07
C VAL A 207 5.47 -15.32 -5.14
N VAL A 208 5.92 -14.20 -5.70
CA VAL A 208 6.42 -13.06 -4.94
C VAL A 208 5.30 -12.44 -4.08
N LEU A 209 4.08 -12.31 -4.62
CA LEU A 209 2.90 -11.90 -3.86
C LEU A 209 2.55 -12.91 -2.76
N PHE A 210 2.63 -14.21 -3.02
CA PHE A 210 2.39 -15.23 -2.00
C PHE A 210 3.35 -15.10 -0.81
N VAL A 211 4.64 -14.87 -1.08
CA VAL A 211 5.63 -14.57 -0.03
C VAL A 211 5.22 -13.33 0.76
N GLY A 212 4.86 -12.24 0.08
CA GLY A 212 4.41 -11.03 0.77
C GLY A 212 3.09 -11.20 1.54
N ALA A 213 2.19 -12.08 1.10
CA ALA A 213 0.97 -12.44 1.84
C ALA A 213 1.30 -13.18 3.15
N ILE A 214 2.24 -14.13 3.10
CA ILE A 214 2.75 -14.80 4.31
C ILE A 214 3.38 -13.79 5.27
N MET A 215 4.21 -12.88 4.75
CA MET A 215 4.83 -11.83 5.55
C MET A 215 3.77 -10.96 6.24
N THR A 216 2.72 -10.58 5.50
CA THR A 216 1.59 -9.80 6.01
C THR A 216 0.82 -10.57 7.08
N ALA A 217 0.57 -11.86 6.89
CA ALA A 217 -0.11 -12.72 7.87
C ALA A 217 0.68 -12.83 9.20
N CYS A 218 2.01 -12.89 9.09
CA CYS A 218 2.95 -12.96 10.21
C CYS A 218 3.09 -11.65 10.99
N ILE A 219 2.56 -10.52 10.50
CA ILE A 219 2.58 -9.26 11.25
C ILE A 219 1.80 -9.45 12.55
N LYS A 220 2.46 -9.25 13.68
CA LYS A 220 1.80 -9.25 15.00
C LYS A 220 0.99 -7.97 15.13
N GLU A 221 -0.28 -8.13 15.46
CA GLU A 221 -1.26 -7.05 15.62
C GLU A 221 -1.02 -6.34 16.96
N ASN A 222 0.09 -5.60 17.07
CA ASN A 222 0.38 -4.74 18.21
C ASN A 222 -0.08 -3.32 17.86
N LEU A 223 -1.39 -3.06 17.96
CA LEU A 223 -2.02 -1.77 17.66
C LEU A 223 -1.61 -0.73 18.72
N ARG A 224 -0.45 -0.08 18.50
CA ARG A 224 0.19 0.82 19.48
C ARG A 224 -0.59 2.10 19.67
N ARG A 225 -1.17 2.67 18.60
CA ARG A 225 -1.96 3.90 18.68
C ARG A 225 -3.29 3.65 19.38
N GLN A 226 -4.00 2.58 19.04
CA GLN A 226 -5.22 2.21 19.78
C GLN A 226 -4.93 1.90 21.26
N ALA A 227 -3.83 1.21 21.56
CA ALA A 227 -3.42 0.98 22.94
C ALA A 227 -3.04 2.27 23.69
N ALA A 228 -2.44 3.25 23.00
CA ALA A 228 -2.11 4.56 23.55
C ALA A 228 -3.34 5.42 23.82
N LEU A 229 -4.38 5.36 22.97
CA LEU A 229 -5.66 6.06 23.17
C LEU A 229 -6.53 5.43 24.27
N ARG A 230 -6.41 4.11 24.48
CA ARG A 230 -7.19 3.39 25.50
C ARG A 230 -6.64 3.56 26.92
N LYS A 231 -5.34 3.80 27.07
CA LYS A 231 -4.69 4.07 28.37
C LYS A 231 -5.27 5.29 29.12
N PRO A 232 -5.38 6.49 28.53
CA PRO A 232 -5.94 7.65 29.21
C PRO A 232 -7.45 7.49 29.51
N ALA A 233 -8.22 6.83 28.63
CA ALA A 233 -9.64 6.56 28.89
C ALA A 233 -9.87 5.67 30.12
N ALA A 234 -9.05 4.62 30.29
CA ALA A 234 -9.13 3.73 31.45
C ALA A 234 -8.65 4.39 32.76
N VAL A 235 -7.77 5.39 32.68
CA VAL A 235 -7.34 6.18 33.86
C VAL A 235 -8.45 7.13 34.29
N LEU A 236 -9.10 7.82 33.34
CA LEU A 236 -10.24 8.71 33.62
C LEU A 236 -11.47 7.96 34.15
N GLU A 237 -11.74 6.73 33.67
CA GLU A 237 -12.79 5.87 34.24
C GLU A 237 -12.49 5.47 35.69
N LYS A 238 -11.21 5.18 36.00
CA LYS A 238 -10.80 4.84 37.37
C LYS A 238 -10.85 6.04 38.31
N GLU A 239 -10.46 7.23 37.85
CA GLU A 239 -10.52 8.46 38.64
C GLU A 239 -11.95 8.98 38.81
N GLY A 240 -12.81 8.85 37.79
CA GLY A 240 -14.23 9.19 37.86
C GLY A 240 -15.06 8.21 38.70
N GLY A 241 -14.70 6.92 38.72
CA GLY A 241 -15.34 5.91 39.55
C GLY A 241 -14.96 5.96 41.04
N GLN A 242 -13.93 6.73 41.40
CA GLN A 242 -13.49 6.94 42.79
C GLN A 242 -14.13 8.18 43.46
N GLN A 243 -14.94 8.95 42.72
CA GLN A 243 -15.63 10.16 43.21
C GLN A 243 -17.15 9.97 43.45
N VAL A 244 -17.68 8.75 43.41
CA VAL A 244 -19.10 8.44 43.70
C VAL A 244 -19.23 7.57 44.95
#